data_AF-A0A7C6F4D9-F1
#
_entry.id   AF-A0A7C6F4D9-F1
#
_cell.length_a   1.000
_cell.length_b   1.000
_cell.length_c   1.000
_cell.angle_alpha   90.00
_cell.angle_beta   90.00
_cell.angle_gamma   90.00
#
_symmetry.space_group_name_H-M   'P 1'
#
loop_
_entity.id
_entity.type
_entity.pdbx_description
1 polymer ?
#
loop_
_entity_poly.entity_id
_entity_poly.type
_entity_poly.pdbx_seq_one_letter_code
_entity_poly.pdbx_strand_id
1 'polypeptide(L)'
;MGRRRRCGQSGPEADPSPPQALPQDVSGSQKTANISGQTDSSEEAFSPAFAAAAEWICSLGHQELVAQQTPEALAARAFLQSQGLAWSAIGGLPLGIIGNPSQLRARYIDQQIGPEEAIGYWLDDRRLNRVLVGPVRDGDGKLITLWARSIEPGRRTLLYRHPWLDRVGVYGREHLSTVGTKVVFAVERILDALILRSHGIEPVVAFGRRFDQVPGEAWAVLCTGQLRSLVLLPAGYHVSASIFRGVRVQVERLIDPPEVWVLPPKRMFAPLGRMAAMLKSAEFAEYVRDRGVALLGRRHAVRVVKSISTKHSQGSVSSGQGQHYKARIIQTDPANQRVIDGARNVDWLAFD
;
A
#
# COMPACT_ATOMS: atom_id res chain seq x y z
N MET A 1 14.18 2.64 62.14
CA MET A 1 14.57 3.54 61.03
C MET A 1 14.28 2.84 59.71
N GLY A 2 13.19 3.20 59.03
CA GLY A 2 12.79 2.61 57.74
C GLY A 2 12.66 3.68 56.66
N ARG A 3 13.41 3.54 55.56
CA ARG A 3 13.33 4.43 54.39
C ARG A 3 12.53 3.76 53.28
N ARG A 4 11.37 4.34 52.97
CA ARG A 4 10.56 4.07 51.76
C ARG A 4 11.28 4.64 50.53
N ARG A 5 11.52 3.82 49.51
CA ARG A 5 11.87 4.28 48.15
C ARG A 5 10.57 4.50 47.35
N ARG A 6 10.45 5.69 46.76
CA ARG A 6 9.39 6.03 45.78
C ARG A 6 9.82 5.53 44.39
N CYS A 7 8.89 4.88 43.70
CA CYS A 7 8.96 4.60 42.27
C CYS A 7 8.83 5.91 41.49
N GLY A 8 9.78 6.17 40.59
CA GLY A 8 9.69 7.21 39.57
C GLY A 8 8.85 6.74 38.39
N GLN A 9 7.93 7.59 37.97
CA GLN A 9 7.15 7.48 36.74
C GLN A 9 8.04 7.87 35.55
N SER A 10 8.11 7.01 34.52
CA SER A 10 8.64 7.35 33.21
C SER A 10 7.48 7.70 32.28
N GLY A 11 7.38 8.98 31.90
CA GLY A 11 6.43 9.47 30.90
C GLY A 11 6.82 9.10 29.46
N PRO A 12 5.91 9.24 28.49
CA PRO A 12 6.16 8.92 27.09
C PRO A 12 6.95 10.05 26.41
N GLU A 13 8.06 9.66 25.77
CA GLU A 13 8.96 10.52 25.03
C GLU A 13 8.33 10.98 23.71
N ALA A 14 8.42 12.28 23.45
CA ALA A 14 7.89 12.97 22.29
C ALA A 14 8.72 12.71 21.01
N ASP A 15 8.04 12.65 19.87
CA ASP A 15 8.63 12.61 18.52
C ASP A 15 9.57 13.82 18.28
N PRO A 16 10.77 13.62 17.71
CA PRO A 16 11.61 14.73 17.29
C PRO A 16 11.15 15.32 15.94
N SER A 17 11.08 16.65 15.92
CA SER A 17 10.79 17.52 14.77
C SER A 17 11.71 17.31 13.54
N PRO A 18 11.28 17.71 12.33
CA PRO A 18 12.08 17.60 11.11
C PRO A 18 13.28 18.57 11.07
N PRO A 19 14.32 18.27 10.27
CA PRO A 19 15.54 19.07 10.23
C PRO A 19 15.32 20.48 9.66
N GLN A 20 15.94 21.46 10.32
CA GLN A 20 15.92 22.88 9.98
C GLN A 20 16.65 23.16 8.66
N ALA A 21 16.09 24.11 7.91
CA ALA A 21 16.64 24.68 6.69
C ALA A 21 17.95 25.46 6.95
N LEU A 22 18.89 25.37 6.00
CA LEU A 22 20.11 26.18 5.95
C LEU A 22 19.85 27.59 5.40
N PRO A 23 20.79 28.55 5.62
CA PRO A 23 20.50 29.99 5.61
C PRO A 23 20.42 30.63 4.22
N GLN A 24 19.65 31.73 4.15
CA GLN A 24 19.59 32.69 3.04
C GLN A 24 20.73 33.72 3.09
N ASP A 25 20.95 34.30 1.89
CA ASP A 25 21.71 35.50 1.49
C ASP A 25 22.92 35.15 0.61
N VAL A 26 23.12 35.67 -0.60
CA VAL A 26 23.11 37.09 -1.03
C VAL A 26 22.80 37.22 -2.54
N SER A 27 21.98 38.23 -2.88
CA SER A 27 21.95 39.13 -4.04
C SER A 27 22.85 38.88 -5.28
N GLY A 28 22.27 39.00 -6.49
CA GLY A 28 22.99 39.54 -7.66
C GLY A 28 22.67 38.99 -9.06
N SER A 29 22.15 39.86 -9.91
CA SER A 29 22.27 39.89 -11.38
C SER A 29 21.33 39.05 -12.25
N GLN A 30 20.42 39.80 -12.90
CA GLN A 30 19.70 39.47 -14.12
C GLN A 30 20.66 38.99 -15.23
N LYS A 31 20.36 37.83 -15.82
CA LYS A 31 20.66 37.53 -17.22
C LYS A 31 19.53 36.71 -17.82
N THR A 32 18.84 37.35 -18.76
CA THR A 32 17.96 36.74 -19.75
C THR A 32 18.66 35.59 -20.47
N ALA A 33 18.12 34.38 -20.36
CA ALA A 33 18.52 33.26 -21.21
C ALA A 33 17.27 32.49 -21.65
N ASN A 34 17.07 32.55 -22.96
CA ASN A 34 16.17 31.82 -23.83
C ASN A 34 15.53 30.55 -23.26
N ILE A 35 14.20 30.54 -23.27
CA ILE A 35 13.36 29.35 -23.17
C ILE A 35 13.48 28.60 -24.50
N SER A 36 14.36 27.61 -24.53
CA SER A 36 14.32 26.50 -25.47
C SER A 36 14.62 25.22 -24.68
N GLY A 37 13.69 24.89 -23.78
CA GLY A 37 13.71 23.63 -23.04
C GLY A 37 13.00 22.56 -23.87
N GLN A 38 13.73 21.92 -24.77
CA GLN A 38 13.46 20.54 -25.14
C GLN A 38 13.44 19.72 -23.84
N THR A 39 12.24 19.35 -23.37
CA THR A 39 12.09 18.24 -22.44
C THR A 39 12.27 16.95 -23.22
N ASP A 40 13.51 16.67 -23.63
CA ASP A 40 14.00 15.31 -23.82
C ASP A 40 14.18 14.71 -22.42
N SER A 41 13.08 14.44 -21.73
CA SER A 41 13.06 13.46 -20.66
C SER A 41 12.94 12.08 -21.30
N SER A 42 13.96 11.71 -22.09
CA SER A 42 14.20 10.34 -22.47
C SER A 42 14.36 9.55 -21.18
N GLU A 43 13.35 8.72 -20.93
CA GLU A 43 13.24 7.82 -19.81
C GLU A 43 14.50 6.95 -19.74
N GLU A 44 15.44 7.27 -18.85
CA GLU A 44 16.52 6.33 -18.53
C GLU A 44 15.89 5.16 -17.75
N ALA A 45 15.37 4.22 -18.52
CA ALA A 45 15.25 2.83 -18.14
C ALA A 45 16.63 2.35 -17.69
N PHE A 46 16.70 1.57 -16.62
CA PHE A 46 17.94 0.89 -16.28
C PHE A 46 18.48 0.15 -17.50
N SER A 47 19.80 0.17 -17.67
CA SER A 47 20.40 -0.76 -18.61
C SER A 47 19.99 -2.19 -18.20
N PRO A 48 19.80 -3.11 -19.17
CA PRO A 48 19.31 -4.46 -18.89
C PRO A 48 20.12 -5.20 -17.81
N ALA A 49 21.43 -4.92 -17.71
CA ALA A 49 22.31 -5.51 -16.69
C ALA A 49 21.93 -5.10 -15.26
N PHE A 50 21.54 -3.85 -15.03
CA PHE A 50 21.18 -3.35 -13.70
C PHE A 50 19.82 -3.89 -13.26
N ALA A 51 18.86 -4.00 -14.19
CA ALA A 51 17.59 -4.65 -13.93
C ALA A 51 17.79 -6.14 -13.60
N ALA A 52 18.59 -6.86 -14.40
CA ALA A 52 18.91 -8.26 -14.15
C ALA A 52 19.58 -8.49 -12.78
N ALA A 53 20.53 -7.63 -12.38
CA ALA A 53 21.17 -7.71 -11.07
C ALA A 53 20.16 -7.55 -9.92
N ALA A 54 19.22 -6.60 -10.03
CA ALA A 54 18.20 -6.39 -9.02
C ALA A 54 17.18 -7.54 -8.94
N GLU A 55 16.76 -8.09 -10.08
CA GLU A 55 15.89 -9.27 -10.13
C GLU A 55 16.58 -10.49 -9.52
N TRP A 56 17.89 -10.64 -9.76
CA TRP A 56 18.69 -11.68 -9.14
C TRP A 56 18.78 -11.51 -7.62
N ILE A 57 19.02 -10.29 -7.11
CA ILE A 57 18.99 -9.99 -5.66
C ILE A 57 17.65 -10.39 -5.06
N CYS A 58 16.54 -9.97 -5.67
CA CYS A 58 15.20 -10.28 -5.18
C CYS A 58 14.93 -11.78 -5.18
N SER A 59 15.29 -12.48 -6.27
CA SER A 59 15.08 -13.91 -6.43
C SER A 59 15.88 -14.72 -5.43
N LEU A 60 17.18 -14.43 -5.30
CA LEU A 60 18.05 -15.13 -4.37
C LEU A 60 17.68 -14.83 -2.92
N GLY A 61 17.45 -13.56 -2.57
CA GLY A 61 17.01 -13.18 -1.24
C GLY A 61 15.66 -13.79 -0.87
N HIS A 62 14.75 -13.96 -1.84
CA HIS A 62 13.49 -14.68 -1.63
C HIS A 62 13.72 -16.17 -1.35
N GLN A 63 14.57 -16.83 -2.12
CA GLN A 63 14.94 -18.24 -1.89
C GLN A 63 15.54 -18.43 -0.50
N GLU A 64 16.46 -17.57 -0.07
CA GLU A 64 17.05 -17.62 1.27
C GLU A 64 16.00 -17.42 2.38
N LEU A 65 15.07 -16.47 2.18
CA LEU A 65 13.98 -16.22 3.12
C LEU A 65 13.05 -17.42 3.25
N VAL A 66 12.71 -18.08 2.14
CA VAL A 66 11.83 -19.25 2.12
C VAL A 66 12.53 -20.47 2.72
N ALA A 67 13.79 -20.70 2.35
CA ALA A 67 14.59 -21.84 2.80
C ALA A 67 14.90 -21.80 4.30
N GLN A 68 15.03 -20.60 4.90
CA GLN A 68 15.23 -20.40 6.33
C GLN A 68 16.48 -21.11 6.90
N GLN A 69 17.52 -21.22 6.09
CA GLN A 69 18.76 -21.91 6.46
C GLN A 69 19.74 -21.00 7.22
N THR A 70 19.53 -19.69 7.18
CA THR A 70 20.41 -18.69 7.82
C THR A 70 19.75 -18.06 9.06
N PRO A 71 20.55 -17.63 10.06
CA PRO A 71 20.04 -16.88 11.21
C PRO A 71 19.25 -15.63 10.80
N GLU A 72 19.67 -14.95 9.72
CA GLU A 72 19.01 -13.76 9.19
C GLU A 72 17.63 -14.08 8.62
N ALA A 73 17.49 -15.18 7.89
CA ALA A 73 16.21 -15.62 7.35
C ALA A 73 15.24 -16.03 8.48
N LEU A 74 15.73 -16.71 9.52
CA LEU A 74 14.93 -17.05 10.70
C LEU A 74 14.48 -15.81 11.47
N ALA A 75 15.38 -14.83 11.65
CA ALA A 75 15.04 -13.55 12.28
C ALA A 75 14.02 -12.75 11.44
N ALA A 76 14.19 -12.74 10.12
CA ALA A 76 13.25 -12.10 9.19
C ALA A 76 11.86 -12.76 9.27
N ARG A 77 11.80 -14.09 9.31
CA ARG A 77 10.54 -14.83 9.53
C ARG A 77 9.87 -14.42 10.83
N ALA A 78 10.59 -14.47 11.95
CA ALA A 78 10.05 -14.10 13.26
C ALA A 78 9.53 -12.65 13.26
N PHE A 79 10.29 -11.73 12.65
CA PHE A 79 9.86 -10.35 12.46
C PHE A 79 8.57 -10.26 11.66
N LEU A 80 8.50 -10.85 10.46
CA LEU A 80 7.32 -10.81 9.60
C LEU A 80 6.07 -11.41 10.27
N GLN A 81 6.22 -12.54 10.98
CA GLN A 81 5.14 -13.15 11.75
C GLN A 81 4.67 -12.24 12.89
N SER A 82 5.59 -11.56 13.59
CA SER A 82 5.23 -10.58 14.62
C SER A 82 4.41 -9.40 14.08
N GLN A 83 4.62 -9.05 12.80
CA GLN A 83 3.85 -8.01 12.11
C GLN A 83 2.50 -8.52 11.59
N GLY A 84 2.24 -9.82 11.64
CA GLY A 84 0.99 -10.44 11.20
C GLY A 84 1.01 -10.97 9.77
N LEU A 85 2.18 -11.15 9.15
CA LEU A 85 2.28 -11.76 7.81
C LEU A 85 1.89 -13.26 7.88
N ALA A 86 1.03 -13.71 6.95
CA ALA A 86 0.73 -15.13 6.78
C ALA A 86 1.88 -15.86 6.09
N TRP A 87 2.65 -16.62 6.86
CA TRP A 87 3.83 -17.32 6.33
C TRP A 87 3.50 -18.32 5.21
N SER A 88 2.30 -18.92 5.24
CA SER A 88 1.83 -19.84 4.20
C SER A 88 1.77 -19.21 2.80
N ALA A 89 1.66 -17.88 2.71
CA ALA A 89 1.61 -17.15 1.45
C ALA A 89 2.97 -16.59 1.02
N ILE A 90 4.06 -16.83 1.77
CA ILE A 90 5.35 -16.17 1.53
C ILE A 90 5.85 -16.39 0.09
N GLY A 91 5.69 -17.59 -0.47
CA GLY A 91 6.17 -17.93 -1.82
C GLY A 91 5.49 -17.16 -2.96
N GLY A 92 4.34 -16.52 -2.70
CA GLY A 92 3.66 -15.65 -3.67
C GLY A 92 3.99 -14.16 -3.52
N LEU A 93 4.80 -13.77 -2.53
CA LEU A 93 5.10 -12.38 -2.23
C LEU A 93 6.48 -11.98 -2.78
N PRO A 94 6.62 -10.80 -3.41
CA PRO A 94 7.90 -10.31 -3.91
C PRO A 94 8.74 -9.74 -2.77
N LEU A 95 9.19 -10.62 -1.87
CA LEU A 95 9.87 -10.29 -0.63
C LEU A 95 11.04 -11.24 -0.37
N GLY A 96 12.23 -10.71 -0.17
CA GLY A 96 13.43 -11.46 0.20
C GLY A 96 14.15 -10.88 1.40
N ILE A 97 15.26 -11.51 1.78
CA ILE A 97 16.18 -11.04 2.82
C ILE A 97 17.57 -10.83 2.21
N ILE A 98 18.21 -9.72 2.56
CA ILE A 98 19.65 -9.55 2.37
C ILE A 98 20.28 -9.71 3.75
N GLY A 99 20.98 -10.83 3.93
CA GLY A 99 21.74 -11.08 5.15
C GLY A 99 22.99 -10.20 5.20
N ASN A 100 23.94 -10.48 4.30
CA ASN A 100 25.21 -9.77 4.17
C ASN A 100 25.43 -9.31 2.71
N PRO A 101 25.41 -8.00 2.41
CA PRO A 101 25.58 -7.48 1.05
C PRO A 101 26.91 -7.85 0.40
N SER A 102 28.01 -7.92 1.16
CA SER A 102 29.34 -8.26 0.63
C SER A 102 29.42 -9.72 0.20
N GLN A 103 28.83 -10.64 0.97
CA GLN A 103 28.77 -12.06 0.59
C GLN A 103 27.88 -12.26 -0.65
N LEU A 104 26.77 -11.53 -0.72
CA LEU A 104 25.87 -11.56 -1.86
C LEU A 104 26.55 -11.04 -3.14
N ARG A 105 27.32 -9.94 -3.05
CA ARG A 105 28.14 -9.41 -4.14
C ARG A 105 29.21 -10.42 -4.59
N ALA A 106 29.95 -11.02 -3.65
CA ALA A 106 30.96 -12.03 -3.98
C ALA A 106 30.33 -13.20 -4.75
N ARG A 107 29.19 -13.71 -4.29
CA ARG A 107 28.47 -14.79 -4.96
C ARG A 107 28.03 -14.43 -6.39
N TYR A 108 27.57 -13.20 -6.61
CA TYR A 108 27.19 -12.73 -7.94
C TYR A 108 28.38 -12.73 -8.92
N ILE A 109 29.55 -12.29 -8.44
CA ILE A 109 30.80 -12.23 -9.21
C ILE A 109 31.32 -13.64 -9.49
N ASP A 110 31.38 -14.51 -8.47
CA ASP A 110 31.85 -15.89 -8.58
C ASP A 110 31.01 -16.71 -9.57
N GLN A 111 29.70 -16.46 -9.59
CA GLN A 111 28.76 -17.11 -10.51
C GLN A 111 28.71 -16.49 -11.91
N GLN A 112 29.49 -15.42 -12.17
CA GLN A 112 29.55 -14.71 -13.44
C GLN A 112 28.16 -14.27 -13.95
N ILE A 113 27.26 -13.87 -13.04
CA ILE A 113 25.88 -13.52 -13.39
C ILE A 113 25.82 -12.27 -14.28
N GLY A 114 26.74 -11.33 -14.07
CA GLY A 114 26.82 -10.11 -14.86
C GLY A 114 27.95 -9.18 -14.40
N PRO A 115 27.97 -7.92 -14.87
CA PRO A 115 29.03 -6.98 -14.56
C PRO A 115 29.03 -6.60 -13.07
N GLU A 116 30.23 -6.47 -12.50
CA GLU A 116 30.42 -6.09 -11.09
C GLU A 116 29.80 -4.72 -10.77
N GLU A 117 29.85 -3.79 -11.71
CA GLU A 117 29.27 -2.45 -11.58
C GLU A 117 27.76 -2.50 -11.32
N ALA A 118 27.04 -3.43 -11.95
CA ALA A 118 25.60 -3.56 -11.78
C ALA A 118 25.21 -4.09 -10.39
N ILE A 119 26.04 -4.95 -9.78
CA ILE A 119 25.82 -5.49 -8.43
C ILE A 119 26.44 -4.63 -7.31
N GLY A 120 27.43 -3.81 -7.61
CA GLY A 120 27.97 -2.77 -6.71
C GLY A 120 27.05 -1.54 -6.65
N TYR A 121 26.47 -1.16 -7.78
CA TYR A 121 25.14 -0.56 -7.76
C TYR A 121 24.18 -1.47 -6.98
N TRP A 122 22.98 -1.17 -6.52
CA TRP A 122 22.27 -2.02 -5.54
C TRP A 122 22.96 -2.30 -4.18
N LEU A 123 24.12 -2.98 -4.06
CA LEU A 123 24.63 -3.51 -2.78
C LEU A 123 25.67 -2.67 -2.03
N ASP A 124 26.24 -1.61 -2.61
CA ASP A 124 27.27 -0.81 -1.93
C ASP A 124 26.78 -0.01 -0.69
N ASP A 125 25.47 0.04 -0.46
CA ASP A 125 24.91 0.69 0.72
C ASP A 125 25.01 -0.21 1.95
N ARG A 126 25.87 0.17 2.91
CA ARG A 126 26.10 -0.56 4.18
C ARG A 126 24.83 -0.73 5.02
N ARG A 127 23.80 0.08 4.79
CA ARG A 127 22.51 -0.03 5.50
C ARG A 127 21.69 -1.23 5.05
N LEU A 128 22.08 -1.93 3.97
CA LEU A 128 21.43 -3.15 3.46
C LEU A 128 21.81 -4.42 4.23
N ASN A 129 22.56 -4.32 5.32
CA ASN A 129 22.83 -5.47 6.16
C ASN A 129 21.58 -5.86 6.96
N ARG A 130 21.18 -7.13 6.87
CA ARG A 130 20.02 -7.72 7.57
C ARG A 130 18.72 -6.94 7.31
N VAL A 131 18.39 -6.79 6.03
CA VAL A 131 17.17 -6.07 5.59
C VAL A 131 16.26 -6.97 4.76
N LEU A 132 14.96 -6.81 4.96
CA LEU A 132 13.99 -7.22 3.96
C LEU A 132 14.21 -6.41 2.69
N VAL A 133 14.04 -7.03 1.52
CA VAL A 133 14.14 -6.38 0.22
C VAL A 133 13.00 -6.82 -0.68
N GLY A 134 12.56 -5.94 -1.58
CA GLY A 134 11.70 -6.33 -2.68
C GLY A 134 11.72 -5.32 -3.83
N PRO A 135 11.20 -5.71 -5.00
CA PRO A 135 11.13 -4.85 -6.16
C PRO A 135 10.04 -3.80 -5.99
N VAL A 136 10.24 -2.63 -6.59
CA VAL A 136 9.20 -1.64 -6.88
C VAL A 136 9.08 -1.57 -8.40
N ARG A 137 7.87 -1.80 -8.90
CA ARG A 137 7.56 -1.83 -10.33
C ARG A 137 6.61 -0.70 -10.70
N ASP A 138 6.65 -0.29 -11.96
CA ASP A 138 5.63 0.61 -12.53
C ASP A 138 4.35 -0.15 -12.90
N GLY A 139 3.39 0.55 -13.53
CA GLY A 139 2.10 -0.05 -13.92
C GLY A 139 2.21 -1.18 -14.95
N ASP A 140 3.30 -1.23 -15.71
CA ASP A 140 3.58 -2.26 -16.73
C ASP A 140 4.40 -3.43 -16.18
N GLY A 141 4.74 -3.39 -14.88
CA GLY A 141 5.53 -4.43 -14.22
C GLY A 141 7.04 -4.28 -14.43
N LYS A 142 7.51 -3.20 -15.05
CA LYS A 142 8.94 -2.94 -15.21
C LYS A 142 9.55 -2.48 -13.89
N LEU A 143 10.74 -3.01 -13.58
CA LEU A 143 11.47 -2.69 -12.36
C LEU A 143 11.95 -1.22 -12.38
N ILE A 144 11.60 -0.47 -11.33
CA ILE A 144 12.01 0.94 -11.14
C ILE A 144 13.00 1.10 -9.98
N THR A 145 12.87 0.35 -8.89
CA THR A 145 13.84 0.37 -7.81
C THR A 145 13.67 -0.83 -6.90
N LEU A 146 14.49 -0.90 -5.85
CA LEU A 146 14.29 -1.80 -4.72
C LEU A 146 13.84 -0.97 -3.51
N TRP A 147 12.91 -1.52 -2.74
CA TRP A 147 12.66 -1.08 -1.38
C TRP A 147 13.39 -2.02 -0.43
N ALA A 148 13.93 -1.48 0.66
CA ALA A 148 14.49 -2.30 1.73
C ALA A 148 14.06 -1.81 3.10
N ARG A 149 14.00 -2.73 4.06
CA ARG A 149 13.60 -2.45 5.44
C ARG A 149 14.42 -3.27 6.42
N SER A 150 15.07 -2.61 7.37
CA SER A 150 15.73 -3.33 8.47
C SER A 150 14.73 -4.12 9.32
N ILE A 151 15.13 -5.34 9.70
CA ILE A 151 14.42 -6.17 10.68
C ILE A 151 14.89 -5.89 12.11
N GLU A 152 15.94 -5.07 12.28
CA GLU A 152 16.51 -4.76 13.59
C GLU A 152 15.61 -3.77 14.34
N PRO A 153 15.25 -4.07 15.61
CA PRO A 153 14.50 -3.13 16.43
C PRO A 153 15.21 -1.77 16.52
N GLY A 154 14.45 -0.67 16.36
CA GLY A 154 14.98 0.69 16.49
C GLY A 154 15.67 1.25 15.23
N ARG A 155 16.05 0.42 14.25
CA ARG A 155 16.52 0.91 12.95
C ARG A 155 15.35 1.16 12.01
N ARG A 156 14.85 2.40 12.01
CA ARG A 156 13.85 2.87 11.05
C ARG A 156 14.52 3.21 9.72
N THR A 157 15.01 2.20 9.01
CA THR A 157 15.61 2.43 7.69
C THR A 157 14.72 1.80 6.63
N LEU A 158 13.82 2.61 6.07
CA LEU A 158 13.28 2.35 4.74
C LEU A 158 14.30 2.92 3.75
N LEU A 159 14.86 2.05 2.92
CA LEU A 159 15.80 2.43 1.87
C LEU A 159 15.09 2.32 0.54
N TYR A 160 15.08 3.42 -0.17
CA TYR A 160 14.76 3.46 -1.59
C TYR A 160 16.01 3.96 -2.28
N ARG A 161 16.45 3.29 -3.34
CA ARG A 161 17.62 3.75 -4.06
C ARG A 161 17.33 5.01 -4.90
N HIS A 162 16.07 5.21 -5.30
CA HIS A 162 15.59 6.37 -6.05
C HIS A 162 14.28 6.93 -5.50
N PRO A 163 13.97 8.22 -5.76
CA PRO A 163 12.63 8.76 -5.61
C PRO A 163 11.68 8.04 -6.59
N TRP A 164 11.11 6.94 -6.14
CA TRP A 164 10.27 6.08 -6.97
C TRP A 164 8.84 6.59 -7.06
N LEU A 165 8.39 7.41 -6.10
CA LEU A 165 7.01 7.90 -6.04
C LEU A 165 6.69 8.85 -7.18
N ASP A 166 7.64 9.65 -7.63
CA ASP A 166 7.43 10.56 -8.76
C ASP A 166 7.32 9.78 -10.09
N ARG A 167 7.87 8.56 -10.14
CA ARG A 167 7.84 7.69 -11.32
C ARG A 167 6.66 6.72 -11.32
N VAL A 168 6.36 6.11 -10.17
CA VAL A 168 5.40 5.01 -10.03
C VAL A 168 4.08 5.49 -9.42
N GLY A 169 4.11 6.54 -8.60
CA GLY A 169 2.98 7.04 -7.80
C GLY A 169 2.67 6.16 -6.59
N VAL A 170 2.56 4.85 -6.78
CA VAL A 170 2.13 3.93 -5.71
C VAL A 170 2.64 2.51 -5.92
N TYR A 171 3.14 1.87 -4.86
CA TYR A 171 3.60 0.49 -4.89
C TYR A 171 2.41 -0.44 -5.13
N GLY A 172 2.57 -1.41 -6.04
CA GLY A 172 1.52 -2.37 -6.35
C GLY A 172 0.58 -1.95 -7.46
N ARG A 173 0.88 -0.85 -8.16
CA ARG A 173 0.08 -0.35 -9.28
C ARG A 173 -0.04 -1.37 -10.40
N GLU A 174 1.01 -2.17 -10.63
CA GLU A 174 1.05 -3.26 -11.61
C GLU A 174 -0.09 -4.27 -11.41
N HIS A 175 -0.59 -4.42 -10.18
CA HIS A 175 -1.69 -5.32 -9.90
C HIS A 175 -3.05 -4.72 -10.26
N LEU A 176 -3.19 -3.38 -10.33
CA LEU A 176 -4.48 -2.71 -10.54
C LEU A 176 -5.08 -2.95 -11.92
N SER A 177 -4.25 -3.12 -12.94
CA SER A 177 -4.69 -3.40 -14.33
C SER A 177 -5.50 -4.70 -14.43
N THR A 178 -5.26 -5.65 -13.53
CA THR A 178 -5.88 -6.98 -13.55
C THR A 178 -7.25 -7.05 -12.86
N VAL A 179 -7.65 -6.01 -12.12
CA VAL A 179 -8.68 -6.15 -11.07
C VAL A 179 -10.04 -5.55 -11.40
N GLY A 180 -10.20 -4.90 -12.57
CA GLY A 180 -11.48 -4.30 -12.97
C GLY A 180 -11.96 -3.17 -12.04
N THR A 181 -13.23 -2.74 -12.20
CA THR A 181 -13.87 -1.66 -11.41
C THR A 181 -14.13 -2.08 -9.96
N LYS A 182 -13.07 -2.15 -9.14
CA LYS A 182 -13.14 -2.59 -7.73
C LYS A 182 -12.77 -1.50 -6.74
N VAL A 183 -13.12 -1.76 -5.48
CA VAL A 183 -12.63 -1.07 -4.30
C VAL A 183 -11.15 -1.43 -4.13
N VAL A 184 -10.28 -0.43 -4.05
CA VAL A 184 -8.84 -0.60 -3.78
C VAL A 184 -8.54 -0.23 -2.34
N PHE A 185 -7.72 -1.02 -1.64
CA PHE A 185 -7.20 -0.65 -0.33
C PHE A 185 -5.86 0.08 -0.51
N ALA A 186 -5.74 1.29 0.01
CA ALA A 186 -4.47 2.01 0.08
C ALA A 186 -3.95 2.01 1.52
N VAL A 187 -2.66 1.72 1.66
CA VAL A 187 -1.93 1.78 2.94
C VAL A 187 -0.75 2.74 2.84
N GLU A 188 -0.22 3.15 3.98
CA GLU A 188 0.94 4.04 4.04
C GLU A 188 2.26 3.28 3.83
N ARG A 189 2.34 2.00 4.20
CA ARG A 189 3.60 1.23 4.23
C ARG A 189 3.57 0.05 3.27
N ILE A 190 4.64 -0.15 2.50
CA ILE A 190 4.78 -1.31 1.59
C ILE A 190 4.63 -2.64 2.33
N LEU A 191 5.21 -2.75 3.54
CA LEU A 191 5.07 -3.96 4.36
C LEU A 191 3.61 -4.27 4.71
N ASP A 192 2.79 -3.25 4.97
CA ASP A 192 1.36 -3.46 5.25
C ASP A 192 0.63 -4.00 4.02
N ALA A 193 0.99 -3.52 2.83
CA ALA A 193 0.41 -4.04 1.59
C ALA A 193 0.74 -5.52 1.40
N LEU A 194 1.99 -5.90 1.62
CA LEU A 194 2.42 -7.30 1.56
C LEU A 194 1.72 -8.18 2.60
N ILE A 195 1.52 -7.66 3.82
CA ILE A 195 0.77 -8.38 4.86
C ILE A 195 -0.69 -8.58 4.42
N LEU A 196 -1.37 -7.56 3.90
CA LEU A 196 -2.74 -7.71 3.41
C LEU A 196 -2.85 -8.74 2.28
N ARG A 197 -1.93 -8.68 1.31
CA ARG A 197 -1.86 -9.67 0.21
C ARG A 197 -1.62 -11.08 0.73
N SER A 198 -0.80 -11.25 1.76
CA SER A 198 -0.57 -12.57 2.38
C SER A 198 -1.86 -13.22 2.94
N HIS A 199 -2.86 -12.41 3.26
CA HIS A 199 -4.20 -12.86 3.71
C HIS A 199 -5.25 -12.87 2.60
N GLY A 200 -4.85 -12.68 1.34
CA GLY A 200 -5.76 -12.61 0.19
C GLY A 200 -6.64 -11.36 0.15
N ILE A 201 -6.25 -10.30 0.86
CA ILE A 201 -6.93 -9.00 0.81
C ILE A 201 -6.33 -8.23 -0.36
N GLU A 202 -7.08 -8.13 -1.45
CA GLU A 202 -6.66 -7.52 -2.71
C GLU A 202 -7.86 -6.86 -3.41
N PRO A 203 -7.65 -5.80 -4.22
CA PRO A 203 -6.38 -5.16 -4.54
C PRO A 203 -5.85 -4.20 -3.47
N VAL A 204 -4.53 -4.19 -3.26
CA VAL A 204 -3.86 -3.35 -2.26
C VAL A 204 -2.67 -2.61 -2.86
N VAL A 205 -2.56 -1.32 -2.55
CA VAL A 205 -1.46 -0.45 -2.95
C VAL A 205 -0.85 0.28 -1.75
N ALA A 206 0.40 0.72 -1.85
CA ALA A 206 1.07 1.46 -0.78
C ALA A 206 1.78 2.73 -1.27
N PHE A 207 1.64 3.84 -0.55
CA PHE A 207 2.36 5.08 -0.89
C PHE A 207 3.79 5.13 -0.32
N GLY A 208 4.17 4.21 0.57
CA GLY A 208 5.49 4.22 1.20
C GLY A 208 5.77 5.44 2.10
N ARG A 209 4.73 6.20 2.44
CA ARG A 209 4.73 7.37 3.33
C ARG A 209 3.31 7.60 3.89
N ARG A 210 3.20 8.51 4.87
CA ARG A 210 1.91 8.89 5.44
C ARG A 210 1.02 9.60 4.43
N PHE A 211 -0.30 9.45 4.55
CA PHE A 211 -1.24 9.99 3.57
C PHE A 211 -1.18 11.52 3.41
N ASP A 212 -0.87 12.28 4.47
CA ASP A 212 -0.67 13.73 4.40
C ASP A 212 0.60 14.16 3.65
N GLN A 213 1.52 13.23 3.42
CA GLN A 213 2.80 13.47 2.75
C GLN A 213 2.80 12.97 1.30
N VAL A 214 1.69 12.39 0.84
CA VAL A 214 1.53 11.89 -0.53
C VAL A 214 1.43 13.08 -1.50
N PRO A 215 2.28 13.15 -2.53
CA PRO A 215 2.22 14.22 -3.51
C PRO A 215 0.95 14.10 -4.38
N GLY A 216 0.44 15.22 -4.88
CA GLY A 216 -0.79 15.26 -5.68
C GLY A 216 -0.70 14.39 -6.94
N GLU A 217 0.48 14.33 -7.54
CA GLU A 217 0.82 13.53 -8.71
C GLU A 217 0.65 12.03 -8.44
N ALA A 218 1.01 11.56 -7.24
CA ALA A 218 0.81 10.15 -6.86
C ALA A 218 -0.68 9.80 -6.73
N TRP A 219 -1.50 10.72 -6.21
CA TRP A 219 -2.96 10.54 -6.19
C TRP A 219 -3.52 10.51 -7.61
N ALA A 220 -3.08 11.43 -8.48
CA ALA A 220 -3.50 11.47 -9.87
C ALA A 220 -3.14 10.15 -10.59
N VAL A 221 -1.92 9.66 -10.42
CA VAL A 221 -1.45 8.38 -10.99
C VAL A 221 -2.34 7.21 -10.58
N LEU A 222 -2.73 7.12 -9.30
CA LEU A 222 -3.65 6.08 -8.84
C LEU A 222 -5.04 6.18 -9.50
N CYS A 223 -5.47 7.39 -9.87
CA CYS A 223 -6.75 7.67 -10.49
C CYS A 223 -6.73 7.60 -12.02
N THR A 224 -5.59 7.29 -12.65
CA THR A 224 -5.47 7.16 -14.13
C THR A 224 -6.21 5.94 -14.73
N GLY A 225 -6.94 5.17 -13.92
CA GLY A 225 -7.73 4.00 -14.35
C GLY A 225 -9.20 4.09 -13.92
N GLN A 226 -9.97 3.01 -14.12
CA GLN A 226 -11.38 2.93 -13.72
C GLN A 226 -11.56 2.70 -12.19
N LEU A 227 -10.77 3.39 -11.38
CA LEU A 227 -10.84 3.31 -9.93
C LEU A 227 -12.12 4.01 -9.45
N ARG A 228 -13.09 3.23 -8.99
CA ARG A 228 -14.34 3.79 -8.46
C ARG A 228 -14.24 4.21 -7.00
N SER A 229 -13.52 3.42 -6.20
CA SER A 229 -13.50 3.58 -4.75
C SER A 229 -12.15 3.19 -4.18
N LEU A 230 -11.67 4.03 -3.26
CA LEU A 230 -10.42 3.87 -2.54
C LEU A 230 -10.70 3.85 -1.04
N VAL A 231 -10.21 2.83 -0.35
CA VAL A 231 -10.28 2.75 1.12
C VAL A 231 -8.89 2.97 1.69
N LEU A 232 -8.73 4.05 2.44
CA LEU A 232 -7.52 4.41 3.16
C LEU A 232 -7.45 3.63 4.49
N LEU A 233 -6.32 2.95 4.68
CA LEU A 233 -5.99 2.18 5.87
C LEU A 233 -4.73 2.79 6.51
N PRO A 234 -4.91 3.76 7.43
CA PRO A 234 -3.79 4.50 8.03
C PRO A 234 -2.94 3.61 8.95
N ALA A 235 -1.65 3.92 9.06
CA ALA A 235 -0.77 3.20 9.98
C ALA A 235 -0.85 3.81 11.39
N GLY A 236 -1.18 2.97 12.38
CA GLY A 236 -1.14 3.35 13.80
C GLY A 236 -2.45 3.91 14.35
N TYR A 237 -2.50 4.09 15.67
CA TYR A 237 -3.73 4.40 16.42
C TYR A 237 -4.02 5.90 16.58
N HIS A 238 -3.02 6.74 16.33
CA HIS A 238 -3.06 8.17 16.65
C HIS A 238 -2.85 9.02 15.38
N VAL A 239 -3.79 8.94 14.45
CA VAL A 239 -3.80 9.79 13.25
C VAL A 239 -4.81 10.90 13.44
N SER A 240 -4.34 12.15 13.38
CA SER A 240 -5.17 13.35 13.53
C SER A 240 -6.23 13.45 12.44
N ALA A 241 -7.43 13.92 12.78
CA ALA A 241 -8.49 14.22 11.82
C ALA A 241 -8.05 15.21 10.73
N SER A 242 -7.11 16.12 11.06
CA SER A 242 -6.57 17.11 10.11
C SER A 242 -5.88 16.48 8.90
N ILE A 243 -5.29 15.28 9.07
CA ILE A 243 -4.63 14.53 7.98
C ILE A 243 -5.68 14.15 6.93
N PHE A 244 -6.81 13.58 7.35
CA PHE A 244 -7.86 13.16 6.43
C PHE A 244 -8.58 14.34 5.76
N ARG A 245 -8.66 15.51 6.43
CA ARG A 245 -9.09 16.75 5.78
C ARG A 245 -8.11 17.16 4.68
N GLY A 246 -6.81 17.11 4.93
CA GLY A 246 -5.78 17.39 3.93
C GLY A 246 -5.86 16.45 2.72
N VAL A 247 -5.98 15.14 2.98
CA VAL A 247 -6.15 14.13 1.92
C VAL A 247 -7.40 14.41 1.08
N ARG A 248 -8.53 14.72 1.73
CA ARG A 248 -9.76 15.08 1.02
C ARG A 248 -9.53 16.27 0.08
N VAL A 249 -8.90 17.35 0.53
CA VAL A 249 -8.62 18.52 -0.31
C VAL A 249 -7.71 18.17 -1.49
N GLN A 250 -6.71 17.31 -1.29
CA GLN A 250 -5.82 16.87 -2.38
C GLN A 250 -6.59 16.05 -3.42
N VAL A 251 -7.39 15.08 -2.98
CA VAL A 251 -8.14 14.19 -3.89
C VAL A 251 -9.27 14.93 -4.60
N GLU A 252 -9.98 15.85 -3.93
CA GLU A 252 -11.05 16.67 -4.56
C GLU A 252 -10.56 17.51 -5.74
N ARG A 253 -9.26 17.80 -5.83
CA ARG A 253 -8.65 18.58 -6.93
C ARG A 253 -8.33 17.76 -8.17
N LEU A 254 -8.53 16.44 -8.13
CA LEU A 254 -8.32 15.58 -9.29
C LEU A 254 -9.43 15.79 -10.32
N ILE A 255 -9.13 15.49 -11.60
CA ILE A 255 -10.08 15.68 -12.71
C ILE A 255 -11.32 14.78 -12.54
N ASP A 256 -11.11 13.54 -12.12
CA ASP A 256 -12.18 12.56 -11.82
C ASP A 256 -11.86 11.86 -10.50
N PRO A 257 -12.24 12.45 -9.36
CA PRO A 257 -11.84 11.92 -8.06
C PRO A 257 -12.65 10.68 -7.68
N PRO A 258 -11.99 9.60 -7.20
CA PRO A 258 -12.70 8.40 -6.77
C PRO A 258 -13.47 8.65 -5.48
N GLU A 259 -14.42 7.78 -5.15
CA GLU A 259 -14.96 7.73 -3.79
C GLU A 259 -13.83 7.37 -2.82
N VAL A 260 -13.61 8.18 -1.79
CA VAL A 260 -12.59 7.93 -0.78
C VAL A 260 -13.27 7.60 0.53
N TRP A 261 -12.92 6.45 1.07
CA TRP A 261 -13.31 5.97 2.38
C TRP A 261 -12.06 5.85 3.24
N VAL A 262 -12.21 5.95 4.55
CA VAL A 262 -11.15 5.67 5.51
C VAL A 262 -11.67 4.71 6.56
N LEU A 263 -10.85 3.76 7.00
CA LEU A 263 -11.07 3.08 8.27
C LEU A 263 -10.34 3.90 9.36
N PRO A 264 -11.04 4.69 10.19
CA PRO A 264 -10.39 5.52 11.20
C PRO A 264 -9.60 4.64 12.19
N PRO A 265 -8.42 5.09 12.66
CA PRO A 265 -7.61 4.34 13.61
C PRO A 265 -8.37 3.88 14.87
N LYS A 266 -9.28 4.72 15.39
CA LYS A 266 -10.11 4.41 16.57
C LYS A 266 -11.08 3.26 16.34
N ARG A 267 -11.39 2.95 15.08
CA ARG A 267 -12.23 1.82 14.68
C ARG A 267 -11.40 0.59 14.31
N MET A 268 -10.07 0.66 14.39
CA MET A 268 -9.20 -0.51 14.28
C MET A 268 -9.03 -1.14 15.66
N PHE A 269 -9.44 -2.40 15.83
CA PHE A 269 -9.31 -3.09 17.13
C PHE A 269 -7.90 -3.67 17.37
N ALA A 270 -7.04 -3.66 16.35
CA ALA A 270 -5.68 -4.17 16.41
C ALA A 270 -4.82 -3.51 15.32
N PRO A 271 -3.48 -3.71 15.30
CA PRO A 271 -2.66 -3.26 14.18
C PRO A 271 -3.11 -3.99 12.91
N LEU A 272 -2.98 -3.32 11.76
CA LEU A 272 -3.53 -3.80 10.49
C LEU A 272 -3.20 -5.27 10.17
N GLY A 273 -1.95 -5.69 10.37
CA GLY A 273 -1.55 -7.08 10.14
C GLY A 273 -2.21 -8.10 11.07
N ARG A 274 -2.46 -7.73 12.33
CA ARG A 274 -3.22 -8.58 13.27
C ARG A 274 -4.70 -8.61 12.91
N MET A 275 -5.28 -7.48 12.50
CA MET A 275 -6.67 -7.45 12.02
C MET A 275 -6.85 -8.37 10.80
N ALA A 276 -5.96 -8.27 9.81
CA ALA A 276 -5.98 -9.12 8.62
C ALA A 276 -5.88 -10.61 8.97
N ALA A 277 -5.00 -10.96 9.91
CA ALA A 277 -4.86 -12.34 10.40
C ALA A 277 -6.11 -12.87 11.11
N MET A 278 -6.89 -12.00 11.76
CA MET A 278 -8.10 -12.41 12.48
C MET A 278 -9.33 -12.51 11.58
N LEU A 279 -9.53 -11.55 10.66
CA LEU A 279 -10.77 -11.42 9.89
C LEU A 279 -10.77 -12.19 8.56
N LYS A 280 -9.61 -12.66 8.07
CA LYS A 280 -9.47 -13.20 6.70
C LYS A 280 -10.00 -12.21 5.63
N SER A 281 -9.95 -12.54 4.35
CA SER A 281 -10.25 -11.55 3.28
C SER A 281 -11.69 -11.04 3.26
N ALA A 282 -12.68 -11.93 3.35
CA ALA A 282 -14.10 -11.57 3.23
C ALA A 282 -14.60 -10.74 4.43
N GLU A 283 -14.32 -11.19 5.66
CA GLU A 283 -14.77 -10.49 6.86
C GLU A 283 -13.99 -9.19 7.06
N PHE A 284 -12.73 -9.10 6.58
CA PHE A 284 -11.98 -7.84 6.57
C PHE A 284 -12.68 -6.79 5.70
N ALA A 285 -13.11 -7.17 4.48
CA ALA A 285 -13.81 -6.25 3.59
C ALA A 285 -15.17 -5.82 4.15
N GLU A 286 -15.91 -6.72 4.79
CA GLU A 286 -17.18 -6.40 5.48
C GLU A 286 -16.93 -5.47 6.68
N TYR A 287 -15.93 -5.77 7.51
CA TYR A 287 -15.54 -4.93 8.63
C TYR A 287 -15.19 -3.50 8.18
N VAL A 288 -14.36 -3.37 7.13
CA VAL A 288 -13.97 -2.07 6.58
C VAL A 288 -15.19 -1.34 6.01
N ARG A 289 -16.12 -2.03 5.35
CA ARG A 289 -17.35 -1.43 4.83
C ARG A 289 -18.24 -0.90 5.95
N ASP A 290 -18.43 -1.67 7.02
CA ASP A 290 -19.32 -1.32 8.12
C ASP A 290 -18.74 -0.23 9.02
N ARG A 291 -17.42 -0.22 9.18
CA ARG A 291 -16.71 0.71 10.07
C ARG A 291 -16.06 1.87 9.32
N GLY A 292 -16.05 1.85 8.00
CA GLY A 292 -15.49 2.91 7.17
C GLY A 292 -16.26 4.22 7.29
N VAL A 293 -15.57 5.33 7.05
CA VAL A 293 -16.13 6.68 6.98
C VAL A 293 -15.80 7.25 5.61
N ALA A 294 -16.79 7.76 4.90
CA ALA A 294 -16.58 8.44 3.63
C ALA A 294 -15.87 9.79 3.87
N LEU A 295 -14.75 10.00 3.19
CA LEU A 295 -14.05 11.28 3.09
C LEU A 295 -14.50 12.06 1.85
N LEU A 296 -14.73 11.36 0.74
CA LEU A 296 -15.21 11.91 -0.53
C LEU A 296 -16.16 10.92 -1.20
N GLY A 297 -17.26 11.42 -1.77
CA GLY A 297 -18.28 10.59 -2.43
C GLY A 297 -19.57 10.42 -1.61
N ARG A 298 -20.60 9.84 -2.24
CA ARG A 298 -21.90 9.61 -1.59
C ARG A 298 -21.83 8.31 -0.78
N ARG A 299 -22.49 8.27 0.38
CA ARG A 299 -22.80 6.99 1.05
C ARG A 299 -23.79 6.22 0.17
N HIS A 300 -23.31 5.54 -0.86
CA HIS A 300 -24.10 4.49 -1.46
C HIS A 300 -24.12 3.36 -0.44
N ALA A 301 -25.26 3.22 0.25
CA ALA A 301 -25.54 2.01 1.01
C ALA A 301 -25.32 0.84 0.07
N VAL A 302 -24.20 0.13 0.25
CA VAL A 302 -23.90 -1.11 -0.47
C VAL A 302 -24.97 -2.10 -0.04
N ARG A 303 -26.08 -2.11 -0.78
CA ARG A 303 -27.20 -3.01 -0.53
C ARG A 303 -26.71 -4.39 -0.92
N VAL A 304 -26.36 -5.19 0.08
CA VAL A 304 -26.25 -6.63 -0.10
C VAL A 304 -27.65 -7.10 -0.50
N VAL A 305 -27.83 -7.41 -1.78
CA VAL A 305 -28.98 -8.19 -2.21
C VAL A 305 -28.75 -9.55 -1.58
N LYS A 306 -29.39 -9.80 -0.43
CA LYS A 306 -29.60 -11.17 0.04
C LYS A 306 -30.33 -11.88 -1.08
N SER A 307 -29.63 -12.69 -1.86
CA SER A 307 -30.28 -13.70 -2.67
C SER A 307 -30.98 -14.62 -1.68
N ILE A 308 -32.28 -14.39 -1.52
CA ILE A 308 -33.16 -15.32 -0.81
C ILE A 308 -33.11 -16.58 -1.66
N SER A 309 -32.29 -17.54 -1.24
CA SER A 309 -32.37 -18.91 -1.72
C SER A 309 -33.69 -19.46 -1.18
N THR A 310 -34.77 -19.23 -1.92
CA THR A 310 -36.02 -19.96 -1.72
C THR A 310 -35.74 -21.41 -2.05
N LYS A 311 -35.53 -22.20 -1.00
CA LYS A 311 -35.75 -23.64 -1.03
C LYS A 311 -37.19 -23.87 -1.50
N HIS A 312 -37.35 -24.42 -2.69
CA HIS A 312 -38.56 -25.15 -3.05
C HIS A 312 -38.17 -26.59 -3.35
N SER A 313 -38.53 -27.42 -2.38
CA SER A 313 -38.62 -28.86 -2.47
C SER A 313 -39.91 -29.27 -3.19
N GLN A 314 -39.75 -30.24 -4.08
CA GLN A 314 -40.71 -31.24 -4.57
C GLN A 314 -41.75 -30.86 -5.64
N GLY A 315 -41.86 -31.76 -6.64
CA GLY A 315 -43.02 -31.87 -7.51
C GLY A 315 -42.68 -32.27 -8.95
N SER A 316 -42.67 -33.57 -9.23
CA SER A 316 -42.48 -34.18 -10.55
C SER A 316 -43.69 -34.06 -11.48
N VAL A 317 -43.41 -34.16 -12.79
CA VAL A 317 -44.28 -34.53 -13.94
C VAL A 317 -45.17 -33.42 -14.56
N SER A 318 -44.82 -32.93 -15.75
CA SER A 318 -45.47 -33.30 -17.02
C SER A 318 -45.08 -32.36 -18.16
N SER A 319 -44.98 -32.96 -19.34
CA SER A 319 -44.82 -32.44 -20.70
C SER A 319 -45.53 -31.14 -21.08
N GLY A 320 -44.88 -30.37 -21.97
CA GLY A 320 -45.55 -29.81 -23.14
C GLY A 320 -45.66 -28.28 -23.20
N GLN A 321 -45.32 -27.76 -24.38
CA GLN A 321 -45.58 -26.42 -24.93
C GLN A 321 -44.59 -25.30 -24.58
N GLY A 322 -43.98 -24.79 -25.65
CA GLY A 322 -43.14 -23.62 -25.64
C GLY A 322 -43.93 -22.35 -25.33
N GLN A 323 -43.29 -21.45 -24.60
CA GLN A 323 -43.71 -20.06 -24.50
C GLN A 323 -42.49 -19.15 -24.56
N HIS A 324 -42.67 -18.09 -25.32
CA HIS A 324 -41.76 -17.00 -25.59
C HIS A 324 -41.09 -16.44 -24.33
N TYR A 325 -39.76 -16.36 -24.34
CA TYR A 325 -39.00 -15.51 -23.42
C TYR A 325 -39.34 -14.04 -23.69
N LYS A 326 -40.24 -13.46 -22.88
CA LYS A 326 -40.36 -12.00 -22.72
C LYS A 326 -39.37 -11.57 -21.64
N ALA A 327 -38.37 -10.78 -22.03
CA ALA A 327 -37.52 -10.06 -21.09
C ALA A 327 -38.41 -9.12 -20.25
N ARG A 328 -38.52 -9.40 -18.95
CA ARG A 328 -39.23 -8.53 -18.01
C ARG A 328 -38.25 -7.42 -17.61
N ILE A 329 -38.31 -6.29 -18.32
CA ILE A 329 -37.70 -5.05 -17.87
C ILE A 329 -38.44 -4.65 -16.59
N ILE A 330 -37.77 -4.77 -15.44
CA ILE A 330 -38.25 -4.17 -14.20
C ILE A 330 -37.99 -2.67 -14.35
N GLN A 331 -39.03 -1.97 -14.80
CA GLN A 331 -39.08 -0.52 -14.82
C GLN A 331 -39.12 -0.07 -13.35
N THR A 332 -37.99 0.37 -12.81
CA THR A 332 -37.95 1.03 -11.50
C THR A 332 -38.68 2.37 -11.63
N ASP A 333 -39.78 2.46 -10.90
CA ASP A 333 -40.65 3.61 -10.76
C ASP A 333 -39.84 4.89 -10.41
N PRO A 334 -39.86 5.95 -11.24
CA PRO A 334 -39.13 7.19 -10.96
C PRO A 334 -39.76 8.02 -9.83
N ALA A 335 -40.90 7.61 -9.27
CA ALA A 335 -41.66 8.40 -8.30
C ALA A 335 -41.19 8.28 -6.82
N ASN A 336 -40.12 7.52 -6.52
CA ASN A 336 -39.62 7.37 -5.15
C ASN A 336 -38.18 7.89 -4.93
N GLN A 337 -37.70 8.78 -5.80
CA GLN A 337 -36.57 9.64 -5.50
C GLN A 337 -37.02 10.80 -4.59
N ARG A 338 -37.31 10.47 -3.33
CA ARG A 338 -37.13 11.49 -2.28
C ARG A 338 -35.64 11.78 -2.20
N VAL A 339 -35.27 12.94 -2.73
CA VAL A 339 -33.98 13.58 -2.51
C VAL A 339 -33.78 13.67 -1.00
N ILE A 340 -33.02 12.74 -0.44
CA ILE A 340 -32.40 12.92 0.86
C ILE A 340 -31.16 13.75 0.58
N ASP A 341 -31.32 15.07 0.57
CA ASP A 341 -30.23 16.01 0.77
C ASP A 341 -29.71 15.84 2.21
N GLY A 342 -28.94 14.78 2.41
CA GLY A 342 -28.38 14.36 3.70
C GLY A 342 -26.86 14.23 3.70
N ALA A 343 -26.17 14.70 2.66
CA ALA A 343 -24.72 14.56 2.53
C ALA A 343 -23.90 15.67 3.22
N ARG A 344 -24.49 16.49 4.10
CA ARG A 344 -23.78 17.63 4.73
C ARG A 344 -23.19 17.40 6.11
N ASN A 345 -23.46 16.27 6.78
CA ASN A 345 -22.81 15.94 8.05
C ASN A 345 -22.08 14.59 7.96
N VAL A 346 -20.82 14.64 7.52
CA VAL A 346 -19.86 13.59 7.89
C VAL A 346 -19.71 13.69 9.41
N ASP A 347 -19.93 12.57 10.11
CA ASP A 347 -19.80 12.50 11.57
C ASP A 347 -18.33 12.60 11.96
N TRP A 348 -17.82 13.83 12.03
CA TRP A 348 -16.43 14.14 12.35
C TRP A 348 -16.04 13.72 13.77
N LEU A 349 -17.01 13.52 14.66
CA LEU A 349 -16.81 13.00 16.01
C LEU A 349 -16.26 11.56 15.99
N ALA A 350 -16.34 10.85 14.86
CA ALA A 350 -15.69 9.55 14.70
C ALA A 350 -14.15 9.62 14.69
N PHE A 351 -13.57 10.82 14.52
CA PHE A 351 -12.13 11.04 14.53
C PHE A 351 -11.59 11.70 15.81
N ASP A 352 -12.46 12.28 16.65
CA ASP A 352 -12.12 13.05 17.88
C ASP A 352 -12.20 12.26 19.18
#